data_AF-A0A7V4PLB6-F1
#
_entry.id   AF-A0A7V4PLB6-F1
#
_cell.length_a   1.000
_cell.length_b   1.000
_cell.length_c   1.000
_cell.angle_alpha   90.00
_cell.angle_beta   90.00
_cell.angle_gamma   90.00
#
_symmetry.space_group_name_H-M   'P 1'
#
loop_
_entity.id
_entity.type
_entity.pdbx_description
1 polymer ?
#
loop_
_entity_poly.entity_id
_entity_poly.type
_entity_poly.pdbx_seq_one_letter_code
_entity_poly.pdbx_strand_id
1 'polypeptide(L)'
;VSIFFKDYILGFHSWTYFLVFLFSLLSAAFLQFLIFESFSLLSFWIENTYGIRFTMRVIMEIAAGAIIPLSFFPKILNEIFLFLPFSYLIYYPMNIYLGKVTSEEIFLIFLKEGIWVIGLVLLNLMILKKGIRQYVAMGD
;
A
#
# COMPACT_ATOMS: atom_id res chain seq x y z
N VAL A 1 15.03 -32.66 15.99
CA VAL A 1 14.32 -31.92 14.91
C VAL A 1 13.83 -30.56 15.38
N SER A 2 13.19 -30.42 16.55
CA SER A 2 12.69 -29.13 17.08
C SER A 2 13.73 -28.04 17.38
N ILE A 3 15.01 -28.40 17.57
CA ILE A 3 16.09 -27.44 17.89
C ILE A 3 16.61 -26.73 16.63
N PHE A 4 16.63 -27.40 15.48
CA PHE A 4 17.13 -26.83 14.21
C PHE A 4 16.18 -25.81 13.59
N PHE A 5 14.88 -25.90 13.88
CA PHE A 5 13.90 -24.93 13.40
C PHE A 5 13.80 -23.69 14.27
N LYS A 6 14.44 -23.64 15.45
CA LYS A 6 14.32 -22.50 16.36
C LYS A 6 14.89 -21.20 15.77
N ASP A 7 15.90 -21.32 14.91
CA ASP A 7 16.46 -20.22 14.12
C ASP A 7 15.66 -19.90 12.85
N TYR A 8 14.72 -20.78 12.46
CA TYR A 8 13.73 -20.57 11.39
C TYR A 8 12.36 -20.11 11.93
N ILE A 9 12.13 -20.20 13.25
CA ILE A 9 11.00 -19.53 13.88
C ILE A 9 11.32 -18.05 13.75
N LEU A 10 10.66 -17.39 12.79
CA LEU A 10 10.68 -15.94 12.59
C LEU A 10 10.09 -15.28 13.85
N GLY A 11 10.87 -15.24 14.92
CA GLY A 11 10.59 -14.45 16.09
C GLY A 11 10.69 -12.99 15.70
N PHE A 12 9.68 -12.20 16.02
CA PHE A 12 9.76 -10.75 15.87
C PHE A 12 10.97 -10.23 16.64
N HIS A 13 11.70 -9.28 16.06
CA HIS A 13 12.97 -8.79 16.58
C HIS A 13 12.86 -8.25 18.03
N SER A 14 11.75 -7.56 18.32
CA SER A 14 11.38 -7.07 19.66
C SER A 14 9.88 -6.76 19.70
N TRP A 15 9.28 -6.73 20.89
CA TRP A 15 7.87 -6.34 21.10
C TRP A 15 7.53 -4.98 20.49
N THR A 16 8.47 -4.04 20.51
CA THR A 16 8.29 -2.73 19.86
C THR A 16 8.11 -2.88 18.35
N TYR A 17 8.97 -3.66 17.69
CA TYR A 17 8.85 -3.93 16.25
C TYR A 17 7.56 -4.67 15.90
N PHE A 18 7.09 -5.55 16.78
CA PHE A 18 5.81 -6.22 16.60
C PHE A 18 4.62 -5.25 16.67
N LEU A 19 4.60 -4.33 17.63
CA LEU A 19 3.55 -3.30 17.71
C LEU A 19 3.58 -2.34 16.52
N VAL A 20 4.78 -1.91 16.11
CA VAL A 20 4.97 -1.07 14.92
C VAL A 20 4.52 -1.82 13.66
N PHE A 21 4.81 -3.11 13.56
CA PHE A 21 4.32 -3.96 12.47
C PHE A 21 2.78 -4.00 12.44
N LEU A 22 2.10 -4.25 13.57
CA LEU A 22 0.64 -4.23 13.62
C LEU A 22 0.07 -2.87 13.20
N PHE A 23 0.68 -1.77 13.63
CA PHE A 23 0.29 -0.44 13.21
C PHE A 23 0.50 -0.22 11.70
N SER A 24 1.62 -0.70 11.14
CA SER A 24 1.85 -0.65 9.69
C SER A 24 0.84 -1.47 8.89
N LEU A 25 0.37 -2.62 9.40
CA LEU A 25 -0.68 -3.39 8.75
C LEU A 25 -2.02 -2.64 8.71
N LEU A 26 -2.39 -1.97 9.80
CA LEU A 26 -3.60 -1.14 9.85
C LEU A 26 -3.50 0.04 8.88
N SER A 27 -2.35 0.71 8.85
CA SER A 27 -2.09 1.84 7.95
C SER A 27 -2.09 1.38 6.48
N ALA A 28 -1.46 0.24 6.18
CA ALA A 28 -1.48 -0.42 4.88
C ALA A 28 -2.90 -0.76 4.42
N ALA A 29 -3.74 -1.31 5.30
CA ALA A 29 -5.14 -1.63 4.96
C ALA A 29 -5.93 -0.35 4.63
N PHE A 30 -5.71 0.73 5.38
CA PHE A 30 -6.33 2.02 5.11
C PHE A 30 -5.84 2.64 3.79
N LEU A 31 -4.53 2.61 3.53
CA LEU A 31 -3.96 3.07 2.27
C LEU A 31 -4.47 2.26 1.08
N GLN A 32 -4.54 0.94 1.21
CA GLN A 32 -5.11 0.05 0.19
C GLN A 32 -6.56 0.40 -0.10
N PHE A 33 -7.38 0.65 0.94
CA PHE A 33 -8.75 1.13 0.79
C PHE A 33 -8.81 2.43 -0.02
N LEU A 34 -7.99 3.44 0.31
CA LEU A 34 -7.96 4.71 -0.40
C LEU A 34 -7.61 4.55 -1.89
N ILE A 35 -6.65 3.68 -2.21
CA ILE A 35 -6.26 3.39 -3.59
C ILE A 35 -7.41 2.73 -4.35
N PHE A 36 -8.05 1.70 -3.78
CA PHE A 36 -9.19 1.04 -4.42
C PHE A 36 -10.38 1.98 -4.61
N GLU A 37 -10.61 2.87 -3.64
CA GLU A 37 -11.67 3.86 -3.71
C GLU A 37 -11.45 4.83 -4.87
N SER A 38 -10.21 5.25 -5.14
CA SER A 38 -9.89 6.08 -6.32
C SER A 38 -10.35 5.44 -7.61
N PHE A 39 -10.18 4.13 -7.76
CA PHE A 39 -10.64 3.39 -8.93
C PHE A 39 -12.14 3.11 -8.92
N SER A 40 -12.74 2.94 -7.74
CA SER A 40 -14.19 2.78 -7.58
C SER A 40 -14.93 4.03 -8.07
N LEU A 41 -14.43 5.21 -7.72
CA LEU A 41 -15.01 6.49 -8.13
C LEU A 41 -14.94 6.73 -9.65
N LEU A 42 -14.10 6.03 -10.41
CA LEU A 42 -14.10 6.11 -11.87
C LEU A 42 -15.39 5.55 -12.49
N SER A 43 -16.20 4.79 -11.74
CA SER A 43 -17.49 4.27 -12.18
C SER A 43 -18.50 5.36 -12.56
N PHE A 44 -18.32 6.61 -12.11
CA PHE A 44 -19.14 7.74 -12.56
C PHE A 44 -18.97 8.04 -14.07
N TRP A 45 -17.83 7.67 -14.66
CA TRP A 45 -17.53 7.94 -16.07
C TRP A 45 -17.39 6.67 -16.92
N ILE A 46 -17.14 5.52 -16.31
CA ILE A 46 -16.80 4.27 -17.01
C ILE A 46 -17.84 3.20 -16.66
N GLU A 47 -18.56 2.72 -17.67
CA GLU A 47 -19.60 1.68 -17.49
C GLU A 47 -19.01 0.37 -16.94
N ASN A 48 -17.86 -0.07 -17.46
CA ASN A 48 -17.20 -1.30 -17.00
C ASN A 48 -15.85 -1.01 -16.33
N THR A 49 -15.88 -0.99 -15.01
CA THR A 49 -14.70 -0.77 -14.16
C THR A 49 -14.00 -2.06 -13.75
N TYR A 50 -14.52 -3.25 -14.10
CA TYR A 50 -13.96 -4.53 -13.66
C TYR A 50 -12.54 -4.74 -14.23
N GLY A 51 -12.36 -4.58 -15.54
CA GLY A 51 -11.06 -4.80 -16.20
C GLY A 51 -9.97 -3.87 -15.69
N ILE A 52 -10.33 -2.61 -15.42
CA ILE A 52 -9.42 -1.61 -14.85
C ILE A 52 -9.01 -2.01 -13.43
N ARG A 53 -9.97 -2.36 -12.57
CA ARG A 53 -9.69 -2.80 -11.19
C ARG A 53 -8.83 -4.05 -11.14
N PHE A 54 -9.11 -5.03 -12.00
CA PHE A 54 -8.32 -6.27 -12.08
C PHE A 54 -6.87 -5.97 -12.49
N THR A 55 -6.67 -5.23 -13.57
CA THR A 55 -5.34 -4.86 -14.07
C THR A 55 -4.55 -4.08 -13.01
N MET A 56 -5.20 -3.11 -12.36
CA MET A 56 -4.57 -2.33 -11.30
C MET A 56 -4.20 -3.20 -10.10
N ARG A 57 -5.04 -4.16 -9.70
CA ARG A 57 -4.70 -5.10 -8.62
C ARG A 57 -3.41 -5.86 -8.92
N VAL A 58 -3.26 -6.41 -10.12
CA VAL A 58 -2.05 -7.14 -10.53
C VAL A 58 -0.81 -6.24 -10.47
N ILE A 59 -0.91 -5.02 -11.00
CA ILE A 59 0.18 -4.04 -10.95
C ILE A 59 0.56 -3.72 -9.50
N MET A 60 -0.44 -3.51 -8.63
CA MET A 60 -0.21 -3.22 -7.22
C MET A 60 0.46 -4.38 -6.48
N GLU A 61 0.06 -5.62 -6.74
CA GLU A 61 0.69 -6.80 -6.10
C GLU A 61 2.17 -6.92 -6.46
N ILE A 62 2.53 -6.63 -7.72
CA ILE A 62 3.94 -6.60 -8.14
C ILE A 62 4.67 -5.43 -7.47
N ALA A 63 4.11 -4.22 -7.55
CA ALA A 63 4.73 -3.01 -7.01
C ALA A 63 4.79 -2.96 -5.48
N ALA A 64 3.97 -3.76 -4.78
CA ALA A 64 4.04 -3.96 -3.34
C ALA A 64 5.11 -4.99 -2.93
N GLY A 65 5.60 -5.78 -3.88
CA GLY A 65 6.52 -6.88 -3.64
C GLY A 65 5.84 -8.17 -3.16
N ALA A 66 4.56 -8.35 -3.44
CA ALA A 66 3.77 -9.52 -3.03
C ALA A 66 4.19 -10.80 -3.78
N ILE A 67 4.40 -10.65 -5.09
CA ILE A 67 4.71 -11.77 -6.00
C ILE A 67 6.22 -11.99 -6.06
N ILE A 68 6.97 -10.90 -6.28
CA ILE A 68 8.44 -10.90 -6.34
C ILE A 68 8.92 -9.79 -5.41
N PRO A 69 9.82 -10.06 -4.45
CA PRO A 69 10.32 -9.03 -3.56
C PRO A 69 10.94 -7.86 -4.33
N LEU A 70 10.64 -6.63 -3.93
CA LEU A 70 11.11 -5.44 -4.64
C LEU A 70 12.64 -5.39 -4.79
N SER A 71 13.38 -6.01 -3.86
CA SER A 71 14.84 -6.10 -3.87
C SER A 71 15.42 -6.89 -5.04
N PHE A 72 14.61 -7.66 -5.77
CA PHE A 72 15.05 -8.42 -6.96
C PHE A 72 15.04 -7.56 -8.24
N PHE A 73 14.38 -6.41 -8.22
CA PHE A 73 14.32 -5.52 -9.37
C PHE A 73 15.62 -4.72 -9.54
N PRO A 74 15.98 -4.33 -10.78
CA PRO A 74 17.06 -3.37 -11.03
C PRO A 74 16.88 -2.09 -10.22
N LYS A 75 17.99 -1.47 -9.81
CA LYS A 75 18.02 -0.30 -8.92
C LYS A 75 16.99 0.78 -9.26
N ILE A 76 16.88 1.16 -10.54
CA ILE A 76 15.96 2.20 -11.01
C ILE A 76 14.50 1.81 -10.75
N LEU A 77 14.11 0.57 -11.07
CA LEU A 77 12.74 0.10 -10.86
C LEU A 77 12.42 -0.07 -9.38
N ASN A 78 13.38 -0.56 -8.61
CA ASN A 78 13.26 -0.66 -7.16
C ASN A 78 12.97 0.72 -6.52
N GLU A 79 13.75 1.74 -6.89
CA GLU A 79 13.56 3.11 -6.39
C GLU A 79 12.17 3.69 -6.74
N ILE A 80 11.68 3.43 -7.97
CA ILE A 80 10.33 3.82 -8.39
C ILE A 80 9.27 3.14 -7.52
N PHE A 81 9.36 1.82 -7.32
CA PHE A 81 8.38 1.10 -6.51
C PHE A 81 8.40 1.50 -5.04
N LEU A 82 9.58 1.79 -4.49
CA LEU A 82 9.74 2.27 -3.10
C LEU A 82 9.24 3.71 -2.89
N PHE A 83 9.16 4.50 -3.97
CA PHE A 83 8.59 5.84 -3.95
C PHE A 83 7.06 5.81 -3.99
N LEU A 84 6.48 4.88 -4.76
CA LEU A 84 5.05 4.69 -4.93
C LEU A 84 4.34 4.23 -3.63
N PRO A 85 3.02 4.39 -3.52
CA PRO A 85 2.29 4.03 -2.30
C PRO A 85 2.16 2.51 -2.10
N PHE A 86 2.53 1.70 -3.09
CA PHE A 86 2.31 0.26 -3.06
C PHE A 86 3.30 -0.46 -2.13
N SER A 87 4.52 0.06 -1.96
CA SER A 87 5.52 -0.55 -1.07
C SER A 87 5.10 -0.55 0.40
N TYR A 88 4.23 0.37 0.82
CA TYR A 88 3.69 0.40 2.19
C TYR A 88 2.72 -0.74 2.46
N LEU A 89 2.18 -1.40 1.42
CA LEU A 89 1.20 -2.45 1.58
C LEU A 89 1.80 -3.77 2.08
N ILE A 90 3.01 -4.11 1.64
CA ILE A 90 3.63 -5.42 1.92
C ILE A 90 5.13 -5.27 2.24
N TYR A 91 5.89 -4.58 1.39
CA TYR A 91 7.35 -4.48 1.53
C TYR A 91 7.78 -3.89 2.89
N TYR A 92 7.26 -2.72 3.28
CA TYR A 92 7.64 -2.09 4.54
C TYR A 92 7.14 -2.85 5.78
N PRO A 93 5.87 -3.28 5.90
CA PRO A 93 5.42 -4.11 7.01
C PRO A 93 6.28 -5.37 7.20
N MET A 94 6.63 -6.05 6.11
CA MET A 94 7.48 -7.24 6.17
C MET A 94 8.90 -6.91 6.68
N ASN A 95 9.51 -5.83 6.20
CA ASN A 95 10.84 -5.42 6.66
C ASN A 95 10.84 -4.93 8.11
N ILE A 96 9.76 -4.30 8.57
CA ILE A 96 9.55 -3.95 9.99
C ILE A 96 9.45 -5.21 10.83
N TYR A 97 8.63 -6.18 10.43
CA TYR A 97 8.47 -7.45 11.14
C TYR A 97 9.79 -8.22 11.29
N LEU A 98 10.59 -8.24 10.22
CA LEU A 98 11.90 -8.88 10.18
C LEU A 98 13.01 -8.08 10.89
N GLY A 99 12.73 -6.87 11.40
CA GLY A 99 13.74 -6.01 12.02
C GLY A 99 14.82 -5.53 11.06
N LYS A 100 14.51 -5.44 9.76
CA LYS A 100 15.44 -5.01 8.69
C LYS A 100 15.51 -3.50 8.50
N VAL A 101 14.66 -2.75 9.20
CA VAL A 101 14.63 -1.29 9.19
C VAL A 101 14.94 -0.76 10.57
N THR A 102 15.71 0.31 10.62
CA THR A 102 16.05 1.03 11.84
C THR A 102 14.87 1.86 12.33
N SER A 103 14.91 2.31 13.60
CA SER A 103 13.86 3.17 14.16
C SER A 103 13.74 4.53 13.44
N GLU A 104 14.84 5.06 12.93
CA GLU A 104 14.84 6.30 12.12
C GLU A 104 14.18 6.07 10.76
N GLU A 105 14.46 4.95 10.10
CA GLU A 105 13.83 4.58 8.84
C GLU A 105 12.33 4.35 9.01
N ILE A 106 11.90 3.73 10.10
CA ILE A 106 10.47 3.55 10.43
C ILE A 106 9.74 4.89 10.46
N PHE A 107 10.32 5.90 11.12
CA PHE A 107 9.73 7.23 11.17
C PHE A 107 9.58 7.85 9.76
N LEU A 108 10.63 7.75 8.93
CA LEU A 108 10.59 8.25 7.56
C LEU A 108 9.58 7.50 6.67
N ILE A 109 9.42 6.18 6.88
CA ILE A 109 8.43 5.35 6.18
C ILE A 109 7.03 5.89 6.47
N PHE A 110 6.67 6.04 7.75
CA PHE A 110 5.34 6.53 8.12
C PHE A 110 5.10 7.99 7.71
N LEU A 111 6.14 8.83 7.70
CA LEU A 111 6.02 10.19 7.19
C LEU A 111 5.65 10.21 5.70
N LYS A 112 6.34 9.40 4.88
CA LYS A 112 6.05 9.29 3.45
C LYS A 112 4.70 8.62 3.18
N GLU A 113 4.34 7.61 3.95
CA GLU A 113 3.02 6.98 3.91
C GLU A 113 1.92 8.02 4.20
N GLY A 114 2.12 8.86 5.24
CA GLY A 114 1.19 9.93 5.59
C GLY A 114 0.98 10.95 4.47
N ILE A 115 2.04 11.30 3.73
CA ILE A 115 1.95 12.17 2.54
C ILE A 115 1.05 11.53 1.48
N TRP A 116 1.22 10.23 1.20
CA TRP A 116 0.40 9.48 0.26
C TRP A 116 -1.05 9.36 0.72
N VAL A 117 -1.30 9.08 2.00
CA VAL A 117 -2.65 9.03 2.58
C VAL A 117 -3.36 10.36 2.38
N ILE A 118 -2.72 11.48 2.75
CA ILE A 118 -3.31 12.82 2.58
C ILE A 118 -3.58 13.10 1.10
N GLY A 119 -2.60 12.82 0.22
CA GLY A 119 -2.75 13.00 -1.22
C GLY A 119 -3.92 12.21 -1.81
N LEU A 120 -4.06 10.93 -1.43
CA LEU A 120 -5.14 10.07 -1.90
C LEU A 120 -6.50 10.47 -1.34
N VAL A 121 -6.59 10.89 -0.07
CA VAL A 121 -7.83 11.44 0.50
C VAL A 121 -8.29 12.66 -0.30
N LEU A 122 -7.38 13.62 -0.53
CA LEU A 122 -7.69 14.82 -1.31
C LEU A 122 -8.11 14.47 -2.74
N LEU A 123 -7.40 13.54 -3.39
CA LEU A 123 -7.74 13.05 -4.72
C LEU A 123 -9.13 12.41 -4.76
N ASN A 124 -9.45 11.54 -3.82
CA ASN A 124 -10.76 10.88 -3.73
C ASN A 124 -11.89 11.91 -3.51
N LEU A 125 -11.69 12.88 -2.62
CA LEU A 125 -12.66 13.97 -2.39
C LEU A 125 -12.88 14.80 -3.67
N MET A 126 -11.83 15.10 -4.42
CA MET A 126 -11.92 15.83 -5.69
C MET A 126 -12.67 15.05 -6.76
N ILE A 127 -12.38 13.76 -6.92
CA ILE A 127 -13.05 12.88 -7.89
C ILE A 127 -14.52 12.75 -7.49
N LEU A 128 -14.83 12.47 -6.22
CA LEU A 128 -16.20 12.34 -5.73
C LEU A 128 -17.02 13.61 -5.98
N LYS A 129 -16.47 14.79 -5.68
CA LYS A 129 -17.13 16.08 -5.94
C LYS A 129 -17.40 16.31 -7.43
N LYS A 130 -16.56 15.78 -8.33
CA LYS A 130 -16.81 15.84 -9.77
C LYS A 130 -17.88 14.82 -10.20
N GLY A 131 -17.81 13.60 -9.69
CA GLY A 131 -18.74 12.51 -10.02
C GLY A 131 -20.18 12.82 -9.63
N ILE A 132 -20.40 13.33 -8.41
CA ILE A 132 -21.74 13.72 -7.92
C ILE A 132 -22.37 14.79 -8.82
N ARG A 133 -21.60 15.79 -9.26
CA ARG A 133 -22.11 16.88 -10.11
C ARG A 133 -22.58 16.38 -11.49
N GLN A 134 -21.88 15.41 -12.06
CA GLN A 134 -22.28 14.81 -13.33
C GLN A 134 -23.54 13.95 -13.17
N TYR A 135 -23.64 13.19 -12.08
CA TYR A 135 -24.81 12.36 -11.82
C TYR A 135 -26.09 13.20 -11.69
N VAL A 136 -26.01 14.35 -11.01
CA VAL A 136 -27.14 15.28 -10.90
C VAL A 136 -27.54 15.85 -12.26
N ALA A 137 -26.60 16.17 -13.15
CA ALA A 137 -26.89 16.72 -14.48
C ALA A 137 -27.53 15.73 -15.46
N MET A 138 -27.54 14.43 -15.15
CA MET A 138 -28.18 13.37 -15.95
C MET A 138 -29.56 12.97 -15.40
N GLY A 139 -29.95 13.52 -14.24
CA GLY A 139 -31.21 13.20 -13.54
C GLY A 139 -32.33 14.23 -13.70
N ASP A 140 -32.12 15.30 -14.48
CA ASP A 140 -33.11 16.30 -14.91
C ASP A 140 -33.46 16.09 -16.40
#